data_AF-A0A8J4G5G3-F1
#
_entry.id   AF-A0A8J4G5G3-F1
#
_cell.length_a   1.000
_cell.length_b   1.000
_cell.length_c   1.000
_cell.angle_alpha   90.00
_cell.angle_beta   90.00
_cell.angle_gamma   90.00
#
_symmetry.space_group_name_H-M   'P 1'
#
loop_
_entity.id
_entity.type
_entity.pdbx_description
1 polymer ?
#
loop_
_entity_poly.entity_id
_entity_poly.type
_entity_poly.pdbx_seq_one_letter_code
_entity_poly.pdbx_strand_id
1 'polypeptide(L)'
;MNFLRTGKVVFHIPGTDFLTGVCRYTHWMGLPQHNTSYIPMVVYTSLLPFRLGAWALEANRPTGRPREQRWCRVCNNSNSVEDEYHVLMECVGYAEARAYFARLGVVQGATMLQVMSIEDQLGLARIIHGIRLTRLSMMGRT
;
A
#
# COMPACT_ATOMS: atom_id res chain seq x y z
N MET A 1 -14.90 -32.68 0.89
CA MET A 1 -13.93 -31.57 0.85
C MET A 1 -13.88 -30.94 2.22
N ASN A 2 -12.76 -31.11 2.94
CA ASN A 2 -12.63 -30.65 4.32
C ASN A 2 -12.29 -29.15 4.35
N PHE A 3 -13.24 -28.34 4.81
CA PHE A 3 -13.03 -26.94 5.13
C PHE A 3 -12.22 -26.84 6.43
N LEU A 4 -10.95 -26.47 6.35
CA LEU A 4 -10.19 -26.04 7.52
C LEU A 4 -10.74 -24.69 7.98
N ARG A 5 -11.50 -24.74 9.09
CA ARG A 5 -11.89 -23.60 9.91
C ARG A 5 -10.64 -22.90 10.44
N THR A 6 -10.24 -21.81 9.82
CA THR A 6 -9.53 -20.72 10.50
C THR A 6 -10.30 -19.44 10.16
N GLY A 7 -10.66 -18.67 11.18
CA GLY A 7 -11.54 -17.49 11.09
C GLY A 7 -10.92 -16.30 10.35
N LYS A 8 -10.42 -16.49 9.14
CA LYS A 8 -10.02 -15.41 8.24
C LYS A 8 -11.26 -14.87 7.54
N VAL A 9 -11.68 -13.69 7.95
CA VAL A 9 -12.66 -12.88 7.22
C VAL A 9 -12.11 -12.66 5.81
N VAL A 10 -12.78 -13.24 4.81
CA VAL A 10 -12.46 -13.07 3.39
C VAL A 10 -13.08 -11.74 2.96
N PHE A 11 -12.24 -10.71 2.81
CA PHE A 11 -12.65 -9.44 2.23
C PHE A 11 -12.77 -9.59 0.72
N HIS A 12 -13.92 -9.19 0.18
CA HIS A 12 -14.09 -8.97 -1.26
C HIS A 12 -13.64 -7.53 -1.55
N ILE A 13 -12.45 -7.39 -2.14
CA ILE A 13 -11.98 -6.12 -2.71
C ILE A 13 -12.34 -6.18 -4.19
N PRO A 14 -13.20 -5.30 -4.72
CA PRO A 14 -13.58 -5.31 -6.13
C PRO A 14 -12.35 -5.29 -7.03
N GLY A 15 -12.23 -6.25 -7.94
CA GLY A 15 -11.09 -6.38 -8.86
C GLY A 15 -9.93 -7.26 -8.35
N THR A 16 -10.10 -7.94 -7.20
CA THR A 16 -9.16 -8.99 -6.74
C THR A 16 -9.60 -10.40 -7.12
N ASP A 17 -10.80 -10.54 -7.68
CA ASP A 17 -11.32 -11.80 -8.19
C ASP A 17 -10.81 -12.00 -9.61
N PHE A 18 -10.22 -13.17 -9.88
CA PHE A 18 -9.75 -13.64 -11.19
C PHE A 18 -8.40 -13.12 -11.70
N LEU A 19 -7.31 -13.47 -11.01
CA LEU A 19 -6.09 -13.95 -11.66
C LEU A 19 -5.48 -15.07 -10.80
N THR A 20 -5.41 -16.27 -11.35
CA THR A 20 -4.92 -17.50 -10.69
C THR A 20 -3.44 -17.39 -10.32
N GLY A 21 -3.12 -17.10 -9.07
CA GLY A 21 -1.76 -17.16 -8.54
C GLY A 21 -1.59 -16.50 -7.18
N VAL A 22 -0.80 -17.15 -6.31
CA VAL A 22 -0.31 -16.57 -5.06
C VAL A 22 1.22 -16.52 -5.11
N CYS A 23 1.80 -15.40 -4.68
CA CYS A 23 3.23 -15.28 -4.46
C CYS A 23 3.54 -15.68 -3.02
N ARG A 24 4.53 -16.58 -2.83
CA ARG A 24 5.07 -16.90 -1.51
C ARG A 24 6.07 -15.83 -1.11
N TYR A 25 5.86 -15.24 0.06
CA TYR A 25 6.68 -14.16 0.59
C TYR A 25 7.40 -14.60 1.86
N THR A 26 8.74 -14.63 1.83
CA THR A 26 9.58 -15.06 2.96
C THR A 26 10.29 -13.91 3.67
N HIS A 27 10.47 -12.76 3.00
CA HIS A 27 11.18 -11.60 3.55
C HIS A 27 10.42 -10.31 3.27
N TRP A 28 9.76 -9.77 4.29
CA TRP A 28 8.92 -8.59 4.10
C TRP A 28 9.71 -7.30 4.30
N MET A 29 9.81 -6.47 3.26
CA MET A 29 10.50 -5.18 3.26
C MET A 29 11.95 -5.26 3.75
N GLY A 30 12.62 -6.40 3.57
CA GLY A 30 13.97 -6.65 4.09
C GLY A 30 14.03 -7.05 5.57
N LEU A 31 12.89 -7.21 6.25
CA LEU A 31 12.81 -7.65 7.64
C LEU A 31 12.85 -9.19 7.73
N PRO A 32 13.79 -9.76 8.52
CA PRO A 32 14.06 -11.20 8.55
C PRO A 32 13.10 -12.02 9.42
N GLN A 33 12.18 -11.38 10.14
CA GLN A 33 11.41 -12.02 11.24
C GLN A 33 9.94 -12.29 10.92
N HIS A 34 9.58 -12.43 9.65
CA HIS A 34 8.17 -12.60 9.32
C HIS A 34 7.81 -14.00 8.85
N ASN A 35 6.65 -14.46 9.30
CA ASN A 35 6.03 -15.70 8.84
C ASN A 35 5.82 -15.66 7.33
N THR A 36 5.99 -16.83 6.69
CA THR A 36 5.72 -16.97 5.26
C THR A 36 4.28 -16.56 4.96
N SER A 37 4.11 -15.53 4.12
CA SER A 37 2.81 -15.04 3.69
C SER A 37 2.52 -15.42 2.25
N TYR A 38 1.27 -15.73 1.95
CA TYR A 38 0.79 -15.97 0.58
C TYR A 38 -0.05 -14.78 0.14
N ILE A 39 0.43 -14.05 -0.87
CA ILE A 39 -0.19 -12.80 -1.33
C ILE A 39 -0.73 -13.02 -2.74
N PRO A 40 -2.00 -12.63 -3.03
CA PRO A 40 -2.53 -12.70 -4.39
C PRO A 40 -1.64 -11.93 -5.38
N MET A 41 -1.42 -12.49 -6.57
CA MET A 41 -0.52 -11.88 -7.56
C MET A 41 -0.87 -10.43 -7.92
N VAL A 42 -2.16 -10.09 -8.00
CA VAL A 42 -2.62 -8.70 -8.26
C VAL A 42 -2.23 -7.71 -7.17
N VAL A 43 -2.24 -8.17 -5.92
CA VAL A 43 -1.80 -7.37 -4.77
C VAL A 43 -0.28 -7.28 -4.79
N TYR A 44 0.40 -8.39 -5.08
CA TYR A 44 1.85 -8.43 -5.18
C TYR A 44 2.43 -7.50 -6.25
N THR A 45 1.83 -7.46 -7.45
CA THR A 45 2.28 -6.54 -8.51
C THR A 45 2.11 -5.06 -8.12
N SER A 46 1.19 -4.76 -7.20
CA SER A 46 1.03 -3.41 -6.65
C SER A 46 2.09 -3.06 -5.60
N LEU A 47 2.55 -4.06 -4.85
CA LEU A 47 3.58 -3.94 -3.83
C LEU A 47 5.00 -3.77 -4.40
N LEU A 48 5.29 -4.42 -5.53
CA LEU A 48 6.63 -4.42 -6.10
C LEU A 48 7.16 -3.00 -6.39
N PRO A 49 6.41 -2.15 -7.12
CA PRO A 49 6.81 -0.76 -7.31
C PRO A 49 6.94 0.03 -6.00
N PHE A 50 6.09 -0.23 -5.00
CA PHE A 50 6.19 0.43 -3.69
C PHE A 50 7.52 0.13 -3.01
N ARG A 51 7.93 -1.15 -3.01
CA ARG A 51 9.20 -1.62 -2.44
C ARG A 51 10.44 -1.00 -3.05
N LEU A 52 10.38 -0.81 -4.36
CA LEU A 52 11.52 -0.32 -5.12
C LEU A 52 11.61 1.21 -5.12
N GLY A 53 10.72 1.92 -4.40
CA GLY A 53 10.61 3.37 -4.50
C GLY A 53 10.26 3.82 -5.93
N ALA A 54 9.55 2.95 -6.67
CA ALA A 54 9.26 3.09 -8.09
C ALA A 54 7.76 3.36 -8.33
N TRP A 55 7.00 3.71 -7.29
CA TRP A 55 5.67 4.27 -7.51
C TRP A 55 5.76 5.57 -8.30
N ALA A 56 4.85 5.75 -9.24
CA ALA A 56 4.74 6.93 -10.09
C ALA A 56 4.19 8.16 -9.33
N LEU A 57 4.63 8.36 -8.10
CA LEU A 57 4.39 9.54 -7.27
C LEU A 57 5.21 10.72 -7.80
N GLU A 58 4.76 11.94 -7.54
CA GLU A 58 5.50 13.13 -7.96
C GLU A 58 6.94 13.14 -7.44
N ALA A 59 7.21 12.71 -6.20
CA ALA A 59 8.58 12.65 -5.66
C ALA A 59 9.53 11.79 -6.50
N ASN A 60 9.03 10.73 -7.14
CA ASN A 60 9.82 9.77 -7.90
C ASN A 60 9.86 10.09 -9.41
N ARG A 61 9.05 11.05 -9.89
CA ARG A 61 9.01 11.40 -11.31
C ARG A 61 10.24 12.21 -11.74
N PRO A 62 10.83 11.93 -12.92
CA PRO A 62 11.90 12.73 -13.50
C PRO A 62 11.31 14.03 -14.08
N THR A 63 11.01 15.00 -13.22
CA THR A 63 10.36 16.26 -13.61
C THR A 63 11.32 17.43 -13.79
N GLY A 64 12.60 17.25 -13.43
CA GLY A 64 13.59 18.34 -13.37
C GLY A 64 13.34 19.37 -12.26
N ARG A 65 12.27 19.23 -11.48
CA ARG A 65 11.93 20.14 -10.37
C ARG A 65 12.56 19.67 -9.05
N PRO A 66 12.95 20.57 -8.13
CA PRO A 66 13.31 20.21 -6.76
C PRO A 66 12.20 19.42 -6.07
N ARG A 67 12.56 18.52 -5.13
CA ARG A 67 11.59 17.62 -4.46
C ARG A 67 10.49 18.40 -3.74
N GLU A 68 10.85 19.54 -3.16
CA GLU A 68 9.98 20.44 -2.39
C GLU A 68 8.87 21.05 -3.25
N GLN A 69 9.07 21.10 -4.58
CA GLN A 69 8.09 21.60 -5.54
C GLN A 69 7.21 20.49 -6.14
N ARG A 70 7.34 19.24 -5.66
CA ARG A 70 6.64 18.05 -6.16
C ARG A 70 5.47 17.68 -5.26
N TRP A 71 4.53 18.61 -5.15
CA TRP A 71 3.31 18.47 -4.36
C TRP A 71 2.38 17.32 -4.76
N CYS A 72 1.59 16.85 -3.81
CA CYS A 72 0.60 15.79 -3.99
C CYS A 72 -0.60 16.23 -4.84
N ARG A 73 -0.76 15.60 -6.00
CA ARG A 73 -1.89 15.83 -6.91
C ARG A 73 -3.23 15.31 -6.40
N VAL A 74 -3.20 14.39 -5.43
CA VAL A 74 -4.42 13.80 -4.86
C VAL A 74 -5.05 14.71 -3.81
N CYS A 75 -4.28 15.22 -2.84
CA CYS A 75 -4.80 16.18 -1.86
C CYS A 75 -4.68 17.64 -2.32
N ASN A 76 -3.95 17.89 -3.40
CA ASN A 76 -3.68 19.22 -3.95
C ASN A 76 -3.07 20.21 -2.94
N ASN A 77 -2.37 19.70 -1.91
CA ASN A 77 -1.71 20.51 -0.90
C ASN A 77 -0.30 20.89 -1.37
N SER A 78 -0.06 22.18 -1.61
CA SER A 78 1.23 22.71 -2.09
C SER A 78 2.38 22.54 -1.10
N ASN A 79 2.07 22.28 0.17
CA ASN A 79 3.05 22.10 1.23
C ASN A 79 3.38 20.61 1.50
N SER A 80 2.79 19.68 0.75
CA SER A 80 3.00 18.24 0.94
C SER A 80 3.54 17.59 -0.32
N VAL A 81 4.77 17.08 -0.25
CA VAL A 81 5.40 16.32 -1.33
C VAL A 81 4.68 14.98 -1.52
N GLU A 82 4.40 14.58 -2.76
CA GLU A 82 3.85 13.23 -3.01
C GLU A 82 4.95 12.17 -2.92
N ASP A 83 5.21 11.66 -1.72
CA ASP A 83 6.04 10.49 -1.49
C ASP A 83 5.29 9.37 -0.75
N GLU A 84 5.95 8.23 -0.56
CA GLU A 84 5.36 7.04 0.06
C GLU A 84 4.84 7.33 1.47
N TYR A 85 5.53 8.17 2.23
CA TYR A 85 5.12 8.53 3.58
C TYR A 85 3.87 9.39 3.56
N HIS A 86 3.86 10.44 2.73
CA HIS A 86 2.68 11.29 2.57
C HIS A 86 1.47 10.45 2.14
N VAL A 87 1.62 9.59 1.13
CA VAL A 87 0.55 8.73 0.63
C VAL A 87 0.05 7.76 1.71
N LEU A 88 0.94 7.08 2.42
CA LEU A 88 0.56 6.05 3.39
C LEU A 88 0.10 6.59 4.74
N MET A 89 0.49 7.80 5.13
CA MET A 89 0.29 8.29 6.50
C MET A 89 -0.50 9.58 6.60
N GLU A 90 -0.41 10.49 5.62
CA GLU A 90 -0.84 11.88 5.81
C GLU A 90 -1.95 12.33 4.87
N CYS A 91 -1.86 11.97 3.59
CA CYS A 91 -2.64 12.55 2.50
C CYS A 91 -4.15 12.35 2.70
N VAL A 92 -4.90 13.43 2.92
CA VAL A 92 -6.35 13.32 3.22
C VAL A 92 -7.16 12.59 2.14
N GLY A 93 -6.72 12.59 0.88
CA GLY A 93 -7.38 11.86 -0.20
C GLY A 93 -7.35 10.33 -0.06
N TYR A 94 -6.45 9.78 0.77
CA TYR A 94 -6.43 8.36 1.10
C TYR A 94 -6.99 8.05 2.50
N ALA A 95 -7.70 8.98 3.14
CA ALA A 95 -8.20 8.80 4.51
C ALA A 95 -9.06 7.53 4.67
N GLU A 96 -9.91 7.23 3.69
CA GLU A 96 -10.74 6.01 3.70
C GLU A 96 -9.87 4.74 3.65
N ALA A 97 -8.93 4.67 2.69
CA ALA A 97 -8.00 3.55 2.59
C ALA A 97 -7.10 3.40 3.83
N ARG A 98 -6.75 4.52 4.48
CA ARG A 98 -5.97 4.53 5.74
C ARG A 98 -6.79 4.19 6.97
N ALA A 99 -8.11 4.39 6.99
CA ALA A 99 -8.93 3.99 8.14
C ALA A 99 -8.79 2.49 8.44
N TYR A 100 -8.42 1.70 7.44
CA TYR A 100 -8.10 0.28 7.60
C TYR A 100 -6.78 0.02 8.34
N PHE A 101 -5.82 0.96 8.37
CA PHE A 101 -4.58 0.82 9.15
C PHE A 101 -4.84 0.72 10.66
N ALA A 102 -5.87 1.41 11.16
CA ALA A 102 -6.26 1.31 12.57
C ALA A 102 -6.61 -0.13 12.97
N ARG A 103 -7.17 -0.91 12.03
CA ARG A 103 -7.49 -2.34 12.26
C ARG A 103 -6.24 -3.23 12.31
N LEU A 104 -5.11 -2.75 11.79
CA LEU A 104 -3.81 -3.41 11.88
C LEU A 104 -2.99 -2.91 13.09
N GLY A 105 -3.59 -2.11 13.97
CA GLY A 105 -2.92 -1.58 15.16
C GLY A 105 -2.00 -0.38 14.90
N VAL A 106 -2.06 0.23 13.71
CA VAL A 106 -1.29 1.43 13.40
C VAL A 106 -1.93 2.65 14.08
N VAL A 107 -1.15 3.32 14.91
CA VAL A 107 -1.55 4.55 15.58
C VAL A 107 -1.26 5.78 14.71
N GLN A 108 -1.95 6.89 14.98
CA GLN A 108 -1.59 8.17 14.36
C GLN A 108 -0.15 8.55 14.72
N GLY A 109 0.59 9.09 13.75
CA GLY A 109 2.00 9.43 13.92
C GLY A 109 2.96 8.23 13.86
N ALA A 110 2.48 7.05 13.47
CA ALA A 110 3.38 5.92 13.23
C ALA A 110 4.42 6.27 12.15
N THR A 111 5.65 5.83 12.38
CA THR A 111 6.73 5.94 11.41
C THR A 111 6.54 4.93 10.27
N MET A 112 7.17 5.18 9.12
CA MET A 112 7.18 4.20 8.02
C MET A 112 7.70 2.83 8.49
N LEU A 113 8.74 2.81 9.34
CA LEU A 113 9.29 1.58 9.89
C LEU A 113 8.26 0.80 10.71
N GLN A 114 7.51 1.47 11.58
CA GLN A 114 6.44 0.84 12.37
C GLN A 114 5.35 0.25 11.47
N VAL A 115 4.92 0.98 10.43
CA VAL A 115 3.92 0.46 9.48
C VAL A 115 4.46 -0.74 8.70
N MET A 116 5.71 -0.68 8.25
CA MET A 116 6.32 -1.79 7.51
C MET A 116 6.61 -3.02 8.38
N SER A 117 6.60 -2.87 9.71
CA SER A 117 6.84 -3.95 10.67
C SER A 117 5.57 -4.67 11.14
N ILE A 118 4.39 -4.30 10.61
CA ILE A 118 3.12 -4.95 10.94
C ILE A 118 3.19 -6.46 10.64
N GLU A 119 2.70 -7.26 11.59
CA GLU A 119 2.69 -8.72 11.47
C GLU A 119 1.72 -9.22 10.38
N ASP A 120 0.52 -8.62 10.27
CA ASP A 120 -0.43 -8.92 9.20
C ASP A 120 -0.01 -8.27 7.87
N GLN A 121 0.92 -8.93 7.20
CA GLN A 121 1.45 -8.51 5.90
C GLN A 121 0.42 -8.55 4.79
N LEU A 122 -0.52 -9.51 4.83
CA LEU A 122 -1.55 -9.58 3.81
C LEU A 122 -2.53 -8.40 3.98
N GLY A 123 -2.86 -8.04 5.21
CA GLY A 123 -3.61 -6.82 5.53
C GLY A 123 -2.90 -5.59 5.01
N LEU A 124 -1.62 -5.41 5.36
CA LEU A 124 -0.81 -4.28 4.89
C LEU A 124 -0.72 -4.25 3.35
N ALA A 125 -0.52 -5.40 2.71
CA ALA A 125 -0.49 -5.55 1.27
C ALA A 125 -1.78 -5.08 0.59
N ARG A 126 -2.92 -5.47 1.16
CA ARG A 126 -4.24 -5.07 0.65
C ARG A 126 -4.48 -3.57 0.81
N ILE A 127 -4.02 -2.96 1.89
CA ILE A 127 -4.13 -1.51 2.07
C ILE A 127 -3.29 -0.76 1.04
N ILE A 128 -2.02 -1.15 0.86
CA ILE A 128 -1.12 -0.56 -0.14
C ILE A 128 -1.72 -0.71 -1.55
N HIS A 129 -2.30 -1.87 -1.86
CA HIS A 129 -3.02 -2.09 -3.11
C HIS A 129 -4.25 -1.18 -3.25
N GLY A 130 -5.07 -1.05 -2.21
CA GLY A 130 -6.24 -0.16 -2.20
C GLY A 130 -5.85 1.30 -2.46
N ILE A 131 -4.81 1.79 -1.78
CA ILE A 131 -4.25 3.13 -2.01
C ILE A 131 -3.83 3.32 -3.46
N ARG A 132 -3.13 2.33 -4.05
CA ARG A 132 -2.77 2.36 -5.47
C ARG A 132 -3.99 2.47 -6.37
N LEU A 133 -5.05 1.69 -6.11
CA LEU A 133 -6.28 1.73 -6.90
C LEU A 133 -6.98 3.09 -6.77
N THR A 134 -7.11 3.62 -5.55
CA THR A 134 -7.66 4.97 -5.30
C THR A 134 -6.86 6.03 -6.06
N ARG A 135 -5.53 5.92 -6.07
CA ARG A 135 -4.70 6.86 -6.82
C ARG A 135 -4.97 6.78 -8.32
N LEU A 136 -5.06 5.58 -8.88
CA LEU A 136 -5.33 5.36 -10.30
C LEU A 136 -6.72 5.88 -10.71
N SER A 137 -7.72 5.80 -9.82
CA SER A 137 -9.05 6.35 -10.10
C SER A 137 -9.05 7.89 -10.05
N MET A 138 -8.34 8.49 -9.10
CA MET A 138 -8.27 9.95 -8.93
C MET A 138 -7.41 10.65 -9.99
N MET A 139 -6.33 10.01 -10.45
CA MET A 139 -5.36 10.60 -11.38
C MET A 139 -5.75 10.49 -12.86
N GLY A 140 -6.81 9.73 -13.18
CA GLY A 140 -7.07 9.26 -14.54
C GLY A 140 -5.98 8.27 -14.99
N ARG A 141 -6.32 7.33 -15.87
CA ARG A 141 -5.33 6.38 -16.42
C ARG A 141 -4.28 7.17 -17.22
N THR A 142 -3.14 7.46 -16.62
CA THR A 142 -1.91 7.89 -17.31
C THR A 142 -1.24 6.70 -17.96
#